data_AF-Q9YHI2-F1
#
_entry.id   AF-Q9YHI2-F1
#
_cell.length_a   1.000
_cell.length_b   1.000
_cell.length_c   1.000
_cell.angle_alpha   90.00
_cell.angle_beta   90.00
_cell.angle_gamma   90.00
#
_symmetry.space_group_name_H-M   'P 1'
#
loop_
_entity.id
_entity.type
_entity.pdbx_description
1 polymer ?
#
loop_
_entity_poly.entity_id
_entity_poly.type
_entity_poly.pdbx_seq_one_letter_code
_entity_poly.pdbx_strand_id
1 'polypeptide(L)'
;LALLPYVFTARVDQTPQTITKETGESLTINCVLRDASYALGSTCWYRKKSGSTNEESISKGGRYVETVNSGSKSFSMRINDLTVEDSGTFRCGPSSCDSQNNSAACGGGTVVTVPPEIQNSQPTVSLLQSATKEQRANGFVQLVCL
;
A
#
# COMPACT_ATOMS: atom_id res chain seq x y z
N LEU A 1 42.37 17.35 0.01
CA LEU A 1 41.40 16.32 0.42
C LEU A 1 40.02 16.95 0.43
N ALA A 2 39.21 16.69 -0.61
CA ALA A 2 37.82 17.15 -0.64
C ALA A 2 36.99 16.20 0.23
N LEU A 3 36.41 16.72 1.31
CA LEU A 3 35.38 16.04 2.08
C LEU A 3 34.13 16.03 1.21
N LEU A 4 33.89 14.94 0.49
CA LEU A 4 32.59 14.72 -0.14
C LEU A 4 31.55 14.65 0.98
N PRO A 5 30.42 15.40 0.89
CA PRO A 5 29.37 15.27 1.87
C PRO A 5 28.96 13.81 1.95
N TYR A 6 28.85 13.27 3.16
CA TYR A 6 28.43 11.91 3.44
C TYR A 6 26.94 11.77 3.07
N VAL A 7 26.65 11.74 1.78
CA VAL A 7 25.31 11.45 1.28
C VAL A 7 25.06 10.00 1.62
N PHE A 8 24.12 9.72 2.52
CA PHE A 8 23.60 8.37 2.72
C PHE A 8 22.95 7.95 1.39
N THR A 9 23.65 7.12 0.60
CA THR A 9 23.17 6.60 -0.70
C THR A 9 22.31 5.36 -0.57
N ALA A 10 22.21 4.79 0.64
CA ALA A 10 21.43 3.60 0.88
C ALA A 10 19.96 3.85 0.50
N ARG A 11 19.35 2.91 -0.23
CA ARG A 11 17.94 2.95 -0.61
C ARG A 11 17.30 1.57 -0.48
N VAL A 12 15.98 1.53 -0.45
CA VAL A 12 15.22 0.27 -0.47
C VAL A 12 14.44 0.17 -1.78
N ASP A 13 14.80 -0.80 -2.59
CA ASP A 13 14.02 -1.19 -3.76
C ASP A 13 12.84 -2.04 -3.25
N GLN A 14 11.62 -1.49 -3.30
CA GLN A 14 10.40 -2.16 -2.83
C GLN A 14 9.50 -2.54 -4.03
N THR A 15 9.00 -3.78 -4.05
CA THR A 15 8.12 -4.29 -5.10
C THR A 15 6.99 -5.19 -4.55
N PRO A 16 5.81 -5.20 -5.19
CA PRO A 16 5.39 -4.35 -6.32
C PRO A 16 5.10 -2.90 -5.87
N GLN A 17 4.97 -1.96 -6.81
CA GLN A 17 4.53 -0.58 -6.49
C GLN A 17 3.01 -0.49 -6.28
N THR A 18 2.24 -1.26 -7.04
CA THR A 18 0.79 -1.32 -6.95
C THR A 18 0.34 -2.74 -7.25
N ILE A 19 -0.67 -3.21 -6.52
CA ILE A 19 -1.25 -4.54 -6.72
C ILE A 19 -2.70 -4.59 -6.26
N THR A 20 -3.53 -5.26 -7.06
CA THR A 20 -4.90 -5.60 -6.70
C THR A 20 -4.98 -7.10 -6.45
N LYS A 21 -5.64 -7.50 -5.36
CA LYS A 21 -5.80 -8.89 -4.95
C LYS A 21 -7.20 -9.13 -4.41
N GLU A 22 -7.74 -10.32 -4.62
CA GLU A 22 -9.04 -10.69 -4.09
C GLU A 22 -8.95 -11.06 -2.60
N THR A 23 -10.09 -11.02 -1.92
CA THR A 23 -10.20 -11.49 -0.53
C THR A 23 -9.79 -12.95 -0.43
N GLY A 24 -9.07 -13.32 0.63
CA GLY A 24 -8.54 -14.67 0.86
C GLY A 24 -7.24 -14.98 0.11
N GLU A 25 -6.85 -14.20 -0.91
CA GLU A 25 -5.56 -14.37 -1.57
C GLU A 25 -4.39 -14.02 -0.64
N SER A 26 -3.18 -14.40 -1.05
CA SER A 26 -1.94 -13.96 -0.41
C SER A 26 -1.18 -12.96 -1.28
N LEU A 27 -0.49 -12.02 -0.63
CA LEU A 27 0.44 -11.09 -1.26
C LEU A 27 1.85 -11.30 -0.70
N THR A 28 2.88 -11.06 -1.50
CA THR A 28 4.25 -10.94 -1.02
C THR A 28 4.84 -9.61 -1.49
N ILE A 29 5.28 -8.80 -0.52
CA ILE A 29 5.97 -7.54 -0.73
C ILE A 29 7.45 -7.78 -0.50
N ASN A 30 8.29 -7.39 -1.45
CA ASN A 30 9.73 -7.60 -1.43
C ASN A 30 10.47 -6.29 -1.24
N CYS A 31 11.57 -6.34 -0.50
CA CYS A 31 12.39 -5.20 -0.17
C CYS A 31 13.88 -5.58 -0.26
N VAL A 32 14.66 -4.76 -0.95
CA VAL A 32 16.11 -4.97 -1.08
C VAL A 32 16.86 -3.70 -0.73
N LEU A 33 17.71 -3.77 0.29
CA LEU A 33 18.57 -2.67 0.69
C LEU A 33 19.77 -2.59 -0.27
N ARG A 34 19.84 -1.50 -1.04
CA ARG A 34 20.91 -1.20 -1.99
C ARG A 34 21.86 -0.16 -1.43
N ASP A 35 23.10 -0.21 -1.91
CA ASP A 35 24.14 0.79 -1.70
C ASP A 35 24.47 1.09 -0.22
N ALA A 36 24.06 0.18 0.67
CA ALA A 36 24.41 0.21 2.09
C ALA A 36 25.74 -0.51 2.32
N SER A 37 26.70 0.19 2.94
CA SER A 37 27.97 -0.37 3.39
C SER A 37 27.82 -1.25 4.65
N TYR A 38 26.72 -1.10 5.38
CA TYR A 38 26.44 -1.83 6.62
C TYR A 38 25.58 -3.10 6.39
N ALA A 39 25.66 -4.04 7.32
CA ALA A 39 24.85 -5.28 7.29
C ALA A 39 23.37 -5.00 7.60
N LEU A 40 22.46 -5.80 7.03
CA LEU A 40 21.04 -5.73 7.38
C LEU A 40 20.84 -6.30 8.79
N GLY A 41 20.60 -5.43 9.77
CA GLY A 41 20.44 -5.81 11.18
C GLY A 41 19.01 -6.22 11.54
N SER A 42 18.08 -5.28 11.42
CA SER A 42 16.65 -5.50 11.68
C SER A 42 15.80 -4.85 10.59
N THR A 43 14.54 -5.27 10.50
CA THR A 43 13.58 -4.80 9.50
C THR A 43 12.38 -4.14 10.17
N CYS A 44 11.88 -3.08 9.55
CA CYS A 44 10.60 -2.46 9.86
C CYS A 44 9.58 -2.74 8.76
N TRP A 45 8.31 -2.80 9.18
CA TRP A 45 7.16 -2.84 8.30
C TRP A 45 6.12 -1.87 8.82
N TYR A 46 5.54 -1.10 7.91
CA TYR A 46 4.57 -0.08 8.21
C TYR A 46 3.40 -0.14 7.23
N ARG A 47 2.25 0.32 7.69
CA ARG A 47 1.02 0.35 6.91
C ARG A 47 0.26 1.63 7.14
N LYS A 48 -0.17 2.24 6.06
CA LYS A 48 -1.18 3.30 6.05
C LYS A 48 -2.44 2.74 5.41
N LYS A 49 -3.49 2.53 6.22
CA LYS A 49 -4.79 2.04 5.73
C LYS A 49 -5.39 3.04 4.73
N SER A 50 -6.16 2.53 3.75
CA SER A 50 -6.90 3.39 2.84
C SER A 50 -7.79 4.37 3.61
N GLY A 51 -7.76 5.65 3.24
CA GLY A 51 -8.50 6.73 3.94
C GLY A 51 -7.89 7.21 5.26
N SER A 52 -6.86 6.54 5.80
CA SER A 52 -6.14 7.00 7.00
C SER A 52 -5.10 8.06 6.65
N THR A 53 -4.84 9.01 7.55
CA THR A 53 -3.67 9.89 7.50
C THR A 53 -2.45 9.28 8.19
N ASN A 54 -2.69 8.36 9.13
CA ASN A 54 -1.70 7.82 10.04
C ASN A 54 -1.11 6.53 9.50
N GLU A 55 0.20 6.37 9.73
CA GLU A 55 0.92 5.14 9.46
C GLU A 55 1.15 4.37 10.77
N GLU A 56 0.98 3.06 10.71
CA GLU A 56 1.06 2.15 11.85
C GLU A 56 2.17 1.11 11.61
N SER A 57 2.91 0.75 12.66
CA SER A 57 3.88 -0.34 12.57
C SER A 57 3.17 -1.69 12.50
N ILE A 58 3.63 -2.58 11.64
CA ILE A 58 3.12 -3.94 11.51
C ILE A 58 3.94 -4.86 12.42
N SER A 59 3.27 -5.52 13.36
CA SER A 59 3.84 -6.61 14.13
C SER A 59 3.93 -7.87 13.27
N LYS A 60 5.12 -8.50 13.27
CA LYS A 60 5.37 -9.76 12.56
C LYS A 60 4.68 -10.91 13.31
N GLY A 61 4.15 -11.89 12.57
CA GLY A 61 3.43 -13.05 13.12
C GLY A 61 1.98 -13.15 12.65
N GLY A 62 1.34 -14.28 12.93
CA GLY A 62 -0.01 -14.58 12.45
C GLY A 62 -0.07 -14.63 10.92
N ARG A 63 -0.91 -13.79 10.31
CA ARG A 63 -1.03 -13.68 8.84
C ARG A 63 0.16 -12.98 8.17
N TYR A 64 1.00 -12.27 8.93
CA TYR A 64 2.16 -11.50 8.45
C TYR A 64 3.46 -12.28 8.65
N VAL A 65 3.93 -12.94 7.59
CA VAL A 65 5.10 -13.82 7.61
C VAL A 65 6.29 -13.12 6.96
N GLU A 66 7.33 -12.83 7.75
CA GLU A 66 8.57 -12.27 7.23
C GLU A 66 9.55 -13.36 6.81
N THR A 67 10.31 -13.09 5.73
CA THR A 67 11.52 -13.83 5.37
C THR A 67 12.66 -12.85 5.19
N VAL A 68 13.84 -13.15 5.75
CA VAL A 68 15.02 -12.29 5.69
C VAL A 68 16.20 -13.06 5.14
N ASN A 69 16.90 -12.47 4.18
CA ASN A 69 18.20 -12.90 3.71
C ASN A 69 19.21 -11.76 3.92
N SER A 70 19.99 -11.88 5.00
CA SER A 70 20.98 -10.88 5.37
C SER A 70 22.15 -10.79 4.38
N GLY A 71 22.49 -11.89 3.69
CA GLY A 71 23.56 -11.95 2.70
C GLY A 71 23.26 -11.12 1.46
N SER A 72 22.05 -11.25 0.91
CA SER A 72 21.58 -10.41 -0.20
C SER A 72 20.95 -9.09 0.25
N LYS A 73 20.93 -8.81 1.56
CA LYS A 73 20.24 -7.65 2.18
C LYS A 73 18.80 -7.50 1.69
N SER A 74 18.12 -8.63 1.49
CA SER A 74 16.76 -8.68 0.98
C SER A 74 15.83 -9.30 2.01
N PHE A 75 14.59 -8.84 2.03
CA PHE A 75 13.58 -9.32 2.96
C PHE A 75 12.20 -9.13 2.33
N SER A 76 11.23 -9.91 2.80
CA SER A 76 9.88 -9.88 2.25
C SER A 76 8.85 -10.13 3.33
N MET A 77 7.68 -9.52 3.17
CA MET A 77 6.49 -9.80 3.97
C MET A 77 5.47 -10.49 3.10
N ARG A 78 5.10 -11.71 3.49
CA ARG A 78 3.93 -12.40 2.96
C ARG A 78 2.74 -12.12 3.87
N ILE A 79 1.65 -11.61 3.29
CA ILE A 79 0.38 -11.40 3.96
C ILE A 79 -0.56 -12.49 3.44
N ASN A 80 -0.98 -13.39 4.32
CA ASN A 80 -1.93 -14.47 3.98
C ASN A 80 -3.36 -14.00 4.21
N ASP A 81 -4.32 -14.58 3.48
CA ASP A 81 -5.76 -14.39 3.73
C ASP A 81 -6.17 -12.91 3.76
N LEU A 82 -5.89 -12.19 2.66
CA LEU A 82 -6.14 -10.75 2.55
C LEU A 82 -7.61 -10.40 2.78
N THR A 83 -7.86 -9.27 3.43
CA THR A 83 -9.21 -8.72 3.61
C THR A 83 -9.33 -7.32 2.99
N VAL A 84 -10.55 -6.82 2.83
CA VAL A 84 -10.80 -5.44 2.37
C VAL A 84 -10.08 -4.42 3.27
N GLU A 85 -10.01 -4.71 4.56
CA GLU A 85 -9.28 -3.91 5.54
C GLU A 85 -7.78 -3.94 5.36
N ASP A 86 -7.23 -4.81 4.50
CA ASP A 86 -5.82 -4.85 4.09
C ASP A 86 -5.48 -3.83 2.98
N SER A 87 -6.46 -3.17 2.39
CA SER A 87 -6.26 -2.07 1.43
C SER A 87 -5.51 -0.88 2.04
N GLY A 88 -4.52 -0.35 1.34
CA GLY A 88 -3.68 0.75 1.82
C GLY A 88 -2.29 0.76 1.20
N THR A 89 -1.36 1.50 1.81
CA THR A 89 0.04 1.53 1.41
C THR A 89 0.91 0.84 2.46
N PHE A 90 1.71 -0.12 2.04
CA PHE A 90 2.67 -0.81 2.89
C PHE A 90 4.07 -0.29 2.60
N ARG A 91 4.89 -0.08 3.63
CA ARG A 91 6.31 0.31 3.49
C ARG A 91 7.20 -0.59 4.32
N CYS A 92 8.44 -0.72 3.88
CA CYS A 92 9.45 -1.53 4.53
C CYS A 92 10.79 -0.79 4.61
N GLY A 93 11.68 -1.21 5.50
CA GLY A 93 13.03 -0.65 5.56
C GLY A 93 13.94 -1.36 6.56
N PRO A 94 15.23 -0.97 6.61
CA PRO A 94 16.17 -1.42 7.62
C PRO A 94 16.05 -0.57 8.89
N SER A 95 15.91 -1.18 10.07
CA SER A 95 15.73 -0.53 11.40
C SER A 95 14.53 0.43 11.45
N SER A 96 14.17 1.06 12.57
CA SER A 96 12.97 1.92 12.63
C SER A 96 12.96 2.99 11.53
N CYS A 97 12.06 2.81 10.57
CA CYS A 97 11.74 3.71 9.47
C CYS A 97 11.07 4.98 10.04
N ASP A 98 11.79 5.90 10.70
CA ASP A 98 11.13 7.10 11.19
C ASP A 98 10.91 8.08 10.03
N SER A 99 9.64 8.27 9.65
CA SER A 99 9.23 9.21 8.61
C SER A 99 9.68 10.66 8.83
N GLN A 100 10.17 10.98 10.04
CA GLN A 100 10.71 12.30 10.40
C GLN A 100 12.24 12.41 10.31
N ASN A 101 12.97 11.29 10.26
CA ASN A 101 14.43 11.30 10.28
C ASN A 101 15.00 10.74 8.96
N ASN A 102 15.74 11.59 8.23
CA ASN A 102 16.44 11.30 6.97
C ASN A 102 17.52 10.19 7.07
N SER A 103 17.58 9.43 8.15
CA SER A 103 18.65 8.46 8.43
C SER A 103 18.33 7.02 8.03
N ALA A 104 17.04 6.66 7.86
CA ALA A 104 16.63 5.30 7.47
C ALA A 104 15.96 5.28 6.09
N ALA A 105 16.57 4.56 5.16
CA ALA A 105 16.05 4.38 3.81
C ALA A 105 14.77 3.51 3.83
N CYS A 106 13.61 4.14 3.74
CA CYS A 106 12.34 3.43 3.59
C CYS A 106 12.08 3.13 2.12
N GLY A 107 11.39 2.02 1.84
CA GLY A 107 10.86 1.73 0.52
C GLY A 107 9.80 2.75 0.12
N GLY A 108 9.65 2.96 -1.19
CA GLY A 108 8.67 3.90 -1.75
C GLY A 108 7.20 3.52 -1.50
N GLY A 109 6.96 2.28 -1.09
CA GLY A 109 5.65 1.76 -0.74
C GLY A 109 5.01 0.89 -1.82
N THR A 110 4.09 0.03 -1.36
CA THR A 110 3.25 -0.84 -2.18
C THR A 110 1.81 -0.46 -1.92
N VAL A 111 1.12 0.04 -2.93
CA VAL A 111 -0.31 0.30 -2.88
C VAL A 111 -1.04 -1.02 -3.10
N VAL A 112 -1.80 -1.45 -2.10
CA VAL A 112 -2.59 -2.68 -2.13
C VAL A 112 -4.07 -2.31 -2.19
N THR A 113 -4.77 -2.89 -3.15
CA THR A 113 -6.23 -2.78 -3.28
C THR A 113 -6.84 -4.17 -3.14
N VAL A 114 -7.73 -4.33 -2.17
CA VAL A 114 -8.58 -5.51 -2.01
C VAL A 114 -10.03 -5.05 -2.17
N PRO A 115 -10.65 -5.29 -3.34
CA PRO A 115 -12.03 -4.88 -3.56
C PRO A 115 -12.96 -5.68 -2.64
N PRO A 116 -14.10 -5.10 -2.22
CA PRO A 116 -15.12 -5.86 -1.53
C PRO A 116 -15.67 -6.95 -2.44
N GLU A 117 -15.94 -8.13 -1.88
CA GLU A 117 -16.68 -9.16 -2.60
C GLU A 117 -18.07 -8.62 -2.93
N ILE A 118 -18.28 -8.26 -4.19
CA ILE A 118 -19.61 -7.98 -4.69
C ILE A 118 -20.26 -9.35 -4.85
N GLN A 119 -21.09 -9.74 -3.88
CA GLN A 119 -22.00 -10.87 -4.09
C GLN A 119 -22.71 -10.60 -5.40
N ASN A 120 -22.54 -11.53 -6.35
CA ASN A 120 -22.95 -11.51 -7.76
C ASN A 120 -24.42 -11.11 -7.96
N SER A 121 -24.74 -9.87 -7.64
CA SER A 121 -26.00 -9.20 -7.86
C SER A 121 -25.81 -8.49 -9.18
N GLN A 122 -26.66 -8.85 -10.12
CA GLN A 122 -26.68 -8.30 -11.46
C GLN A 122 -26.55 -6.77 -11.40
N PRO A 123 -25.63 -6.15 -12.17
CA PRO A 123 -25.50 -4.70 -12.17
C PRO A 123 -26.87 -4.12 -12.52
N THR A 124 -27.46 -3.39 -11.57
CA THR A 124 -28.79 -2.82 -11.74
C THR A 124 -28.62 -1.38 -12.19
N VAL A 125 -28.83 -1.14 -13.49
CA VAL A 125 -28.88 0.23 -14.02
C VAL A 125 -30.17 0.87 -13.53
N SER A 126 -30.05 1.94 -12.75
CA SER A 126 -31.20 2.70 -12.26
C SER A 126 -31.28 4.05 -12.96
N LEU A 127 -32.44 4.36 -13.54
CA LEU A 127 -32.71 5.63 -14.21
C LEU A 127 -33.28 6.62 -13.17
N LEU A 128 -32.50 7.60 -12.74
CA LEU A 128 -32.99 8.65 -11.85
C LEU A 128 -33.56 9.81 -12.67
N GLN A 129 -34.85 10.09 -12.49
CA GLN A 129 -35.51 11.26 -13.07
C GLN A 129 -35.47 12.40 -12.05
N SER A 130 -34.62 13.39 -12.30
CA SER A 130 -34.66 14.65 -11.57
C SER A 130 -35.40 15.67 -12.43
N ALA A 131 -36.70 15.81 -12.19
CA ALA A 131 -37.51 16.86 -12.81
C ALA A 131 -38.08 17.75 -11.71
N THR A 132 -37.53 18.96 -11.56
CA THR A 132 -38.22 20.02 -10.81
C THR A 132 -39.52 20.41 -11.52
N LYS A 133 -40.50 20.95 -10.79
CA LYS A 133 -41.77 21.40 -11.38
C LYS A 133 -41.55 22.39 -12.54
N GLU A 134 -40.50 23.20 -12.45
CA GLU A 134 -40.09 24.21 -13.42
C GLU A 134 -39.49 23.59 -14.69
N GLN A 135 -38.65 22.56 -14.56
CA GLN A 135 -38.11 21.81 -15.70
C GLN A 135 -39.21 21.04 -16.47
N ARG A 136 -40.21 20.51 -15.75
CA ARG A 136 -41.36 19.83 -16.35
C ARG A 136 -42.24 20.78 -17.18
N ALA A 137 -42.34 22.05 -16.78
CA ALA A 137 -43.05 23.08 -17.54
C ALA A 137 -42.30 23.50 -18.82
N ASN A 138 -40.98 23.37 -18.83
CA ASN A 138 -40.11 23.74 -19.96
C ASN A 138 -39.80 22.57 -20.91
N GLY A 139 -40.35 21.37 -20.66
CA GLY A 139 -40.17 20.19 -21.53
C GLY A 139 -38.79 19.52 -21.44
N PHE A 140 -37.94 19.91 -20.49
CA PHE A 140 -36.61 19.32 -20.30
C PHE A 140 -36.60 18.38 -19.08
N VAL A 141 -36.14 17.14 -19.27
CA VAL A 141 -35.93 16.17 -18.20
C VAL A 141 -34.45 15.79 -18.17
N GLN A 142 -33.82 15.89 -17.00
CA GLN A 142 -32.44 15.44 -16.82
C GLN A 142 -32.44 13.98 -16.36
N LEU A 143 -31.74 13.14 -17.12
CA LEU A 143 -31.55 11.72 -16.84
C LEU A 143 -30.14 11.53 -16.27
N VAL A 144 -30.05 10.84 -15.14
CA VAL A 144 -28.78 10.41 -14.54
C VAL A 144 -28.78 8.89 -14.48
N CYS A 145 -27.74 8.28 -15.06
CA CYS A 145 -27.47 6.84 -14.95
C CYS A 145 -26.40 6.64 -13.88
N LEU A 146 -26.63 5.68 -12.97
CA LEU A 146 -25.68 5.22 -11.96
C LEU A 146 -25.31 3.77 -12.22
#